data_AF-A0A251ZXA9-F1
#
_entry.id   AF-A0A251ZXA9-F1
#
_cell.length_a   1.000
_cell.length_b   1.000
_cell.length_c   1.000
_cell.angle_alpha   90.00
_cell.angle_beta   90.00
_cell.angle_gamma   90.00
#
_symmetry.space_group_name_H-M   'P 1'
#
loop_
_entity.id
_entity.type
_entity.pdbx_description
1 polymer ?
#
loop_
_entity_poly.entity_id
_entity_poly.type
_entity_poly.pdbx_seq_one_letter_code
_entity_poly.pdbx_strand_id
1 'polypeptide(L)'
;MIQKFSFGFDKFHQLLILHWNVTFIFLLILMIYLYFMQGTRSIAGHLSTFIGMIFIVFSILYSCRGKIDLLGRFFFNRHVLDADKWSSLSTYLSYLFVMLLGISVCILMLSSIKNKHCLWIVMSLFFIGIMDTLIMGFSPTVYASGLRVDFIFEVCCVVICIFVIDDLFLCKSNVMNIQKLQ
;
A
#
# COMPACT_ATOMS: atom_id res chain seq x y z
N MET A 1 0.68 -26.58 3.40
CA MET A 1 0.01 -25.40 2.80
C MET A 1 0.30 -24.12 3.57
N ILE A 2 0.18 -24.12 4.90
CA ILE A 2 0.43 -22.95 5.77
C ILE A 2 1.81 -22.32 5.53
N GLN A 3 2.88 -23.12 5.41
CA GLN A 3 4.23 -22.62 5.12
C GLN A 3 4.33 -21.87 3.77
N LYS A 4 3.63 -22.33 2.72
CA LYS A 4 3.61 -21.64 1.42
C LYS A 4 2.95 -20.28 1.55
N PHE A 5 1.84 -20.21 2.28
CA PHE A 5 1.15 -18.95 2.57
C PHE A 5 2.05 -17.97 3.34
N SER A 6 2.82 -18.46 4.33
CA SER A 6 3.81 -17.66 5.05
C SER A 6 4.88 -17.07 4.12
N PHE A 7 5.39 -17.83 3.14
CA PHE A 7 6.34 -17.31 2.14
C PHE A 7 5.71 -16.28 1.21
N GLY A 8 4.45 -16.48 0.79
CA GLY A 8 3.70 -15.49 0.03
C GLY A 8 3.58 -14.17 0.79
N PHE A 9 3.21 -14.24 2.06
CA PHE A 9 3.08 -13.05 2.90
C PHE A 9 4.42 -12.35 3.18
N ASP A 10 5.49 -13.13 3.41
CA ASP A 10 6.84 -12.58 3.56
C ASP A 10 7.28 -11.83 2.30
N LYS A 11 6.97 -12.37 1.11
CA LYS A 11 7.26 -11.68 -0.15
C LYS A 11 6.45 -10.40 -0.32
N PHE A 12 5.17 -10.38 0.06
CA PHE A 12 4.35 -9.16 0.04
C PHE A 12 4.85 -8.10 1.03
N HIS A 13 5.26 -8.51 2.22
CA HIS A 13 5.87 -7.63 3.21
C HIS A 13 7.20 -7.04 2.71
N GLN A 14 8.07 -7.89 2.14
CA GLN A 14 9.31 -7.45 1.52
C GLN A 14 9.06 -6.50 0.36
N LEU A 15 8.03 -6.78 -0.47
CA LEU A 15 7.62 -5.89 -1.55
C LEU A 15 7.42 -4.51 -0.96
N LEU A 16 6.59 -4.32 0.07
CA LEU A 16 6.26 -3.01 0.65
C LEU A 16 7.38 -2.34 1.46
N ILE A 17 8.35 -3.09 1.97
CA ILE A 17 9.43 -2.57 2.83
C ILE A 17 10.74 -2.32 2.07
N LEU A 18 10.92 -2.92 0.89
CA LEU A 18 12.12 -2.69 0.10
C LEU A 18 12.21 -1.24 -0.41
N HIS A 19 13.44 -0.86 -0.76
CA HIS A 19 13.87 0.52 -1.02
C HIS A 19 13.20 1.19 -2.25
N TRP A 20 12.30 0.52 -2.97
CA TRP A 20 11.85 0.93 -4.30
C TRP A 20 10.32 1.00 -4.48
N ASN A 21 9.52 1.07 -3.42
CA ASN A 21 8.05 1.24 -3.52
C ASN A 21 7.59 2.65 -3.85
N VAL A 22 8.27 3.33 -4.76
CA VAL A 22 7.96 4.72 -5.12
C VAL A 22 6.51 4.82 -5.62
N THR A 23 6.08 3.86 -6.43
CA THR A 23 4.73 3.82 -6.99
C THR A 23 3.65 3.70 -5.91
N PHE A 24 3.85 2.83 -4.92
CA PHE A 24 2.90 2.65 -3.82
C PHE A 24 2.89 3.84 -2.85
N ILE A 25 4.05 4.45 -2.59
CA ILE A 25 4.14 5.70 -1.80
C ILE A 25 3.38 6.82 -2.51
N PHE A 26 3.55 6.96 -3.84
CA PHE A 26 2.82 7.93 -4.63
C PHE A 26 1.30 7.70 -4.56
N LEU A 27 0.87 6.44 -4.70
CA LEU A 27 -0.54 6.04 -4.52
C LEU A 27 -1.07 6.44 -3.14
N LEU A 28 -0.32 6.19 -2.07
CA LEU A 28 -0.71 6.57 -0.71
C LEU A 28 -0.86 8.08 -0.54
N ILE A 29 0.09 8.87 -1.06
CA ILE A 29 0.03 10.34 -1.02
C ILE A 29 -1.23 10.81 -1.76
N LEU A 30 -1.49 10.26 -2.94
CA LEU A 30 -2.67 10.59 -3.75
C LEU A 30 -3.97 10.25 -3.02
N MET A 31 -4.06 9.08 -2.38
CA MET A 31 -5.23 8.65 -1.61
C MET A 31 -5.47 9.53 -0.38
N ILE A 32 -4.41 9.88 0.35
CA ILE A 32 -4.50 10.79 1.50
C ILE A 32 -4.98 12.17 1.04
N TYR A 33 -4.43 12.68 -0.06
CA TYR A 33 -4.85 13.94 -0.66
C TYR A 33 -6.34 13.90 -1.07
N LEU A 34 -6.77 12.82 -1.74
CA LEU A 34 -8.17 12.63 -2.14
C LEU A 34 -9.10 12.58 -0.93
N TYR A 35 -8.69 11.87 0.13
CA TYR A 35 -9.44 11.81 1.39
C TYR A 35 -9.65 13.20 1.99
N PHE A 36 -8.62 14.05 2.01
CA PHE A 36 -8.76 15.42 2.53
C PHE A 36 -9.66 16.31 1.67
N MET A 37 -9.66 16.13 0.35
CA MET A 37 -10.43 16.96 -0.58
C MET A 37 -11.91 16.57 -0.65
N GLN A 38 -12.22 15.27 -0.72
CA GLN A 38 -13.57 14.79 -1.00
C GLN A 38 -14.02 13.61 -0.14
N GLY A 39 -13.15 13.10 0.73
CA GLY A 39 -13.40 11.91 1.53
C GLY A 39 -14.46 12.10 2.62
N THR A 40 -15.14 11.01 2.94
CA THR A 40 -16.08 10.96 4.05
C THR A 40 -15.32 11.01 5.38
N ARG A 41 -15.62 12.02 6.20
CA ARG A 41 -14.98 12.23 7.51
C ARG A 41 -15.45 11.17 8.51
N SER A 42 -14.79 10.02 8.48
CA SER A 42 -14.96 8.92 9.42
C SER A 42 -13.72 8.77 10.31
N ILE A 43 -13.91 8.30 11.55
CA ILE A 43 -12.82 7.98 12.48
C ILE A 43 -11.86 6.96 11.83
N ALA A 44 -12.41 5.95 11.14
CA ALA A 44 -11.65 4.96 10.40
C ALA A 44 -10.78 5.59 9.30
N GLY A 45 -11.32 6.57 8.57
CA GLY A 45 -10.56 7.33 7.56
C GLY A 45 -9.40 8.11 8.18
N HIS A 46 -9.63 8.80 9.29
CA HIS A 46 -8.58 9.53 10.01
C HIS A 46 -7.47 8.59 10.53
N LEU A 47 -7.83 7.46 11.14
CA LEU A 47 -6.85 6.45 11.56
C LEU A 47 -6.06 5.91 10.36
N SER A 48 -6.74 5.67 9.23
CA SER A 48 -6.10 5.18 8.01
C SER A 48 -5.12 6.19 7.42
N THR A 49 -5.46 7.48 7.41
CA THR A 49 -4.53 8.53 7.01
C THR A 49 -3.31 8.61 7.93
N PHE A 50 -3.49 8.44 9.24
CA PHE A 50 -2.39 8.46 10.21
C PHE A 50 -1.42 7.29 9.97
N ILE A 51 -1.93 6.08 9.77
CA ILE A 51 -1.13 4.90 9.44
C ILE A 51 -0.37 5.10 8.12
N GLY A 52 -1.05 5.61 7.08
CA GLY A 52 -0.42 5.90 5.78
C GLY A 52 0.69 6.95 5.88
N MET A 53 0.47 8.02 6.66
CA MET A 53 1.49 9.05 6.91
C MET A 53 2.71 8.50 7.64
N ILE A 54 2.51 7.65 8.67
CA ILE A 54 3.59 6.96 9.36
C ILE A 54 4.43 6.16 8.35
N PHE A 55 3.78 5.38 7.49
CA PHE A 55 4.46 4.59 6.48
C PHE A 55 5.28 5.44 5.51
N ILE A 56 4.72 6.55 5.00
CA ILE A 56 5.41 7.48 4.09
C ILE A 56 6.65 8.07 4.78
N VAL A 57 6.50 8.57 6.01
CA VAL A 57 7.60 9.18 6.76
C VAL A 57 8.72 8.17 7.00
N PHE A 58 8.40 6.96 7.46
CA PHE A 58 9.41 5.92 7.66
C PHE A 58 10.07 5.49 6.35
N SER A 59 9.31 5.41 5.25
CA SER A 59 9.86 5.06 3.93
C SER A 59 10.85 6.12 3.42
N ILE A 60 10.53 7.41 3.56
CA ILE A 60 11.41 8.52 3.16
C ILE A 60 12.64 8.59 4.06
N LEU A 61 12.46 8.55 5.38
CA LEU A 61 13.57 8.57 6.34
C LEU A 61 14.55 7.43 6.06
N TYR A 62 14.01 6.27 5.70
CA TYR A 62 14.81 5.13 5.35
C TYR A 62 15.61 5.33 4.05
N SER A 63 14.97 5.79 2.98
CA SER A 63 15.64 6.09 1.71
C SER A 63 16.74 7.15 1.86
N CYS A 64 16.58 8.13 2.75
CA CYS A 64 17.57 9.17 2.99
C CYS A 64 18.77 8.72 3.84
N ARG A 65 18.54 7.89 4.88
CA ARG A 65 19.60 7.54 5.85
C ARG A 65 20.27 6.19 5.59
N GLY A 66 19.65 5.32 4.78
CA GLY A 66 20.14 3.94 4.51
C GLY A 66 20.16 3.01 5.72
N LYS A 67 20.04 3.54 6.94
CA LYS A 67 19.96 2.82 8.22
C LYS A 67 18.71 3.25 8.97
N ILE A 68 18.01 2.28 9.55
CA ILE A 68 16.84 2.51 10.40
C ILE A 68 17.27 2.36 11.85
N ASP A 69 16.90 3.33 12.68
CA ASP A 69 17.08 3.26 14.13
C ASP A 69 16.32 2.07 14.74
N LEU A 70 16.58 1.79 16.02
CA LEU A 70 16.04 0.63 16.76
C LEU A 70 14.51 0.53 16.68
N LEU A 71 13.81 1.68 16.67
CA LEU A 71 12.35 1.74 16.57
C LEU A 71 11.84 1.30 15.19
N GLY A 72 12.48 1.76 14.11
CA GLY A 72 12.01 1.42 12.78
C GLY A 72 12.38 -0.01 12.36
N ARG A 73 13.28 -0.70 13.06
CA ARG A 73 13.48 -2.16 12.90
C ARG A 73 12.24 -2.99 13.27
N PHE A 74 11.37 -2.48 14.14
CA PHE A 74 10.09 -3.13 14.45
C PHE A 74 9.04 -2.94 13.36
N PHE A 75 9.15 -1.87 12.56
CA PHE A 75 8.17 -1.53 11.50
C PHE A 75 8.64 -1.95 10.11
N PHE A 76 9.94 -1.86 9.82
CA PHE A 76 10.60 -2.17 8.56
C PHE A 76 11.71 -3.20 8.82
N ASN A 77 11.31 -4.44 9.12
CA ASN A 77 12.27 -5.54 9.21
C ASN A 77 12.58 -6.06 7.80
N ARG A 78 13.86 -6.20 7.45
CA ARG A 78 14.31 -6.67 6.12
C ARG A 78 14.72 -8.12 6.08
N HIS A 79 14.80 -8.76 7.24
CA HIS A 79 15.24 -10.15 7.28
C HIS A 79 14.17 -11.03 6.65
N VAL A 80 14.56 -11.74 5.59
CA VAL A 80 13.82 -12.88 5.04
C VAL A 80 13.61 -13.89 6.17
N LEU A 81 12.52 -14.65 6.12
CA LEU A 81 12.27 -15.72 7.09
C LEU A 81 13.41 -16.76 7.07
N ASP A 82 14.33 -16.62 8.03
CA ASP A 82 15.34 -17.63 8.37
C ASP A 82 14.84 -18.50 9.53
N ALA A 83 15.23 -19.78 9.54
CA ALA A 83 14.84 -20.75 10.57
C ALA A 83 15.17 -20.27 12.01
N ASP A 84 16.25 -19.47 12.16
CA ASP A 84 16.71 -18.96 13.45
C ASP A 84 15.96 -17.70 13.92
N LYS A 85 15.27 -16.99 13.02
CA LYS A 85 14.63 -15.69 13.31
C LYS A 85 13.11 -15.72 13.19
N TRP A 86 12.52 -16.89 12.93
CA TRP A 86 11.08 -17.11 12.82
C TRP A 86 10.30 -16.53 14.01
N SER A 87 10.84 -16.65 15.23
CA SER A 87 10.17 -16.23 16.47
C SER A 87 10.44 -14.78 16.88
N SER A 88 11.12 -13.97 16.07
CA SER A 88 11.48 -12.61 16.51
C SER A 88 10.25 -11.69 16.55
N LEU A 89 10.01 -11.04 17.70
CA LEU A 89 8.90 -10.12 17.90
C LEU A 89 8.89 -8.98 16.86
N SER A 90 10.08 -8.53 16.42
CA SER A 90 10.24 -7.52 15.38
C SER A 90 9.68 -7.95 14.02
N THR A 91 9.79 -9.23 13.66
CA THR A 91 9.22 -9.73 12.40
C THR A 91 7.69 -9.69 12.46
N TYR A 92 7.09 -10.17 13.55
CA TYR A 92 5.64 -10.17 13.72
C TYR A 92 5.03 -8.77 13.78
N LEU A 93 5.68 -7.82 14.47
CA LEU A 93 5.22 -6.43 14.51
C LEU A 93 5.25 -5.77 13.11
N SER A 94 6.30 -6.06 12.33
CA SER A 94 6.43 -5.53 10.98
C SER A 94 5.38 -6.13 10.03
N TYR A 95 5.08 -7.43 10.16
CA TYR A 95 3.98 -8.10 9.47
C TYR A 95 2.61 -7.52 9.83
N LEU A 96 2.34 -7.30 11.12
CA LEU A 96 1.11 -6.68 11.59
C LEU A 96 0.96 -5.27 11.00
N PHE A 97 2.05 -4.49 10.99
CA PHE A 97 2.05 -3.14 10.43
C PHE A 97 1.71 -3.14 8.93
N VAL A 98 2.28 -4.05 8.14
CA VAL A 98 1.96 -4.20 6.71
C VAL A 98 0.49 -4.58 6.49
N MET A 99 -0.06 -5.48 7.30
CA MET A 99 -1.49 -5.82 7.23
C MET A 99 -2.37 -4.62 7.55
N LEU A 100 -2.02 -3.87 8.60
CA LEU A 100 -2.71 -2.66 9.01
C LEU A 100 -2.67 -1.61 7.88
N LEU A 101 -1.53 -1.48 7.20
CA LEU A 101 -1.36 -0.61 6.05
C LEU A 101 -2.26 -1.04 4.88
N GLY A 102 -2.31 -2.32 4.54
CA GLY A 102 -3.20 -2.85 3.51
C GLY A 102 -4.68 -2.54 3.78
N ILE A 103 -5.12 -2.74 5.03
CA ILE A 103 -6.48 -2.39 5.46
C ILE A 103 -6.70 -0.86 5.36
N SER A 104 -5.72 -0.06 5.77
CA SER A 104 -5.81 1.41 5.71
C SER A 104 -6.00 1.91 4.28
N VAL A 105 -5.31 1.32 3.30
CA VAL A 105 -5.47 1.67 1.88
C VAL A 105 -6.88 1.35 1.40
N CYS A 106 -7.42 0.18 1.73
CA CYS A 106 -8.79 -0.19 1.41
C CYS A 106 -9.81 0.81 2.01
N ILE A 107 -9.62 1.22 3.27
CA ILE A 107 -10.50 2.21 3.92
C ILE A 107 -10.37 3.57 3.23
N LEU A 108 -9.15 4.00 2.83
CA LEU A 108 -8.95 5.25 2.09
C LEU A 108 -9.64 5.21 0.73
N MET A 109 -9.54 4.11 -0.01
CA MET A 109 -10.26 3.92 -1.28
C MET A 109 -11.78 4.02 -1.09
N LEU A 110 -12.33 3.26 -0.12
CA LEU A 110 -13.76 3.27 0.20
C LEU A 110 -14.28 4.64 0.65
N SER A 111 -13.48 5.37 1.43
CA SER A 111 -13.90 6.66 1.99
C SER A 111 -13.75 7.82 1.00
N SER A 112 -12.87 7.70 0.00
CA SER A 112 -12.48 8.81 -0.88
C SER A 112 -13.08 8.75 -2.28
N ILE A 113 -13.31 7.55 -2.83
CA ILE A 113 -13.82 7.39 -4.21
C ILE A 113 -15.36 7.34 -4.17
N LYS A 114 -16.01 8.31 -4.80
CA LYS A 114 -17.49 8.42 -4.82
C LYS A 114 -18.12 7.61 -5.95
N ASN A 115 -17.42 7.50 -7.09
CA ASN A 115 -17.91 6.72 -8.21
C ASN A 115 -17.77 5.22 -7.91
N LYS A 116 -18.90 4.54 -7.69
CA LYS A 116 -18.94 3.11 -7.34
C LYS A 116 -18.26 2.23 -8.39
N HIS A 117 -18.39 2.55 -9.68
CA HIS A 117 -17.77 1.76 -10.75
C HIS A 117 -16.24 1.90 -10.71
N CYS A 118 -15.74 3.14 -10.55
CA CYS A 118 -14.31 3.41 -10.37
C CYS A 118 -13.77 2.71 -9.12
N LEU A 119 -14.49 2.78 -8.00
CA LEU A 119 -14.14 2.11 -6.75
C LEU A 119 -13.99 0.59 -6.93
N TRP A 120 -14.94 -0.08 -7.60
CA TRP A 120 -14.84 -1.52 -7.86
C TRP A 120 -13.64 -1.88 -8.72
N ILE A 121 -13.33 -1.08 -9.75
CA ILE A 121 -12.14 -1.29 -10.59
C ILE A 121 -10.87 -1.12 -9.76
N VAL A 122 -10.75 -0.03 -9.01
CA VAL A 122 -9.57 0.26 -8.19
C VAL A 122 -9.34 -0.82 -7.11
N MET A 123 -10.40 -1.20 -6.39
CA MET A 123 -10.31 -2.25 -5.38
C MET A 123 -9.95 -3.60 -5.99
N SER A 124 -10.55 -3.97 -7.13
CA SER A 124 -10.23 -5.24 -7.79
C SER A 124 -8.79 -5.29 -8.28
N LEU A 125 -8.28 -4.21 -8.90
CA LEU A 125 -6.87 -4.09 -9.30
C LEU A 125 -5.93 -4.18 -8.10
N PHE A 126 -6.28 -3.57 -6.97
CA PHE A 126 -5.48 -3.64 -5.76
C PHE A 126 -5.40 -5.07 -5.23
N PHE A 127 -6.53 -5.77 -5.13
CA PHE A 127 -6.56 -7.16 -4.72
C PHE A 127 -5.85 -8.10 -5.70
N ILE A 128 -5.97 -7.87 -7.01
CA ILE A 128 -5.25 -8.63 -8.03
C ILE A 128 -3.74 -8.51 -7.81
N GLY A 129 -3.22 -7.29 -7.61
CA GLY A 129 -1.81 -7.08 -7.34
C GLY A 129 -1.34 -7.80 -6.06
N ILE A 130 -2.12 -7.75 -4.98
CA ILE A 130 -1.79 -8.47 -3.73
C ILE A 130 -1.79 -9.99 -3.99
N MET A 131 -2.82 -10.53 -4.62
CA MET A 131 -2.95 -11.96 -4.86
C MET A 131 -1.85 -12.49 -5.78
N ASP A 132 -1.51 -11.75 -6.82
CA ASP A 132 -0.39 -12.09 -7.70
C ASP A 132 0.93 -12.19 -6.92
N THR A 133 1.22 -11.19 -6.08
CA THR A 133 2.41 -11.19 -5.22
C THR A 133 2.43 -12.39 -4.26
N LEU A 134 1.28 -12.73 -3.65
CA LEU A 134 1.15 -13.87 -2.75
C LEU A 134 1.37 -15.21 -3.48
N ILE A 135 0.79 -15.38 -4.66
CA ILE A 135 0.91 -16.60 -5.48
C ILE A 135 2.36 -16.76 -5.97
N MET A 136 2.99 -15.67 -6.42
CA MET A 136 4.37 -15.71 -6.85
C MET A 136 5.32 -16.09 -5.71
N GLY A 137 5.05 -15.63 -4.48
CA GLY A 137 5.83 -16.05 -3.30
C GLY A 137 5.79 -17.56 -2.99
N PHE A 138 4.93 -18.34 -3.66
CA PHE A 138 4.96 -19.81 -3.56
C PHE A 138 6.04 -20.46 -4.43
N SER A 139 6.66 -19.72 -5.35
CA SER A 139 7.69 -20.23 -6.24
C SER A 139 9.10 -19.91 -5.73
N PRO A 140 10.00 -20.90 -5.59
CA PRO A 140 11.37 -20.67 -5.11
C PRO A 140 12.22 -19.82 -6.07
N THR A 141 11.84 -19.73 -7.35
CA THR A 141 12.55 -18.91 -8.36
C THR A 141 12.34 -17.41 -8.18
N VAL A 142 11.38 -16.99 -7.35
CA VAL A 142 11.03 -15.58 -7.14
C VAL A 142 12.07 -14.85 -6.31
N TYR A 143 12.76 -15.53 -5.40
CA TYR A 143 13.87 -14.95 -4.66
C TYR A 143 15.11 -14.72 -5.54
N ALA A 144 15.23 -15.42 -6.67
CA ALA A 144 16.32 -15.26 -7.62
C ALA A 144 16.08 -14.17 -8.68
N SER A 145 14.81 -13.78 -8.92
CA SER A 145 14.43 -12.79 -9.94
C SER A 145 13.42 -11.77 -9.42
N GLY A 146 13.63 -11.27 -8.20
CA GLY A 146 12.67 -10.45 -7.44
C GLY A 146 12.02 -9.29 -8.20
N LEU A 147 12.76 -8.61 -9.08
CA LEU A 147 12.26 -7.45 -9.85
C LEU A 147 11.06 -7.76 -10.76
N ARG A 148 10.95 -8.98 -11.28
CA ARG A 148 9.84 -9.35 -12.20
C ARG A 148 8.52 -9.57 -11.49
N VAL A 149 8.58 -9.95 -10.21
CA VAL A 149 7.41 -10.25 -9.38
C VAL A 149 6.79 -8.99 -8.83
N ASP A 150 7.62 -7.99 -8.55
CA ASP A 150 7.16 -6.72 -7.99
C ASP A 150 6.54 -5.82 -9.10
N PHE A 151 6.88 -6.07 -10.38
CA PHE A 151 6.41 -5.30 -11.54
C PHE A 151 4.88 -5.31 -11.71
N ILE A 152 4.20 -6.44 -11.54
CA ILE A 152 2.75 -6.52 -11.75
C ILE A 152 2.02 -5.67 -10.70
N PHE A 153 2.45 -5.76 -9.44
CA PHE A 153 1.91 -4.94 -8.36
C PHE A 153 2.14 -3.44 -8.62
N GLU A 154 3.34 -3.06 -9.07
CA GLU A 154 3.64 -1.67 -9.43
C GLU A 154 2.75 -1.18 -10.59
N VAL A 155 2.58 -1.97 -11.65
CA VAL A 155 1.69 -1.63 -12.77
C VAL A 155 0.25 -1.46 -12.28
N CYS A 156 -0.25 -2.35 -11.42
CA CYS A 156 -1.57 -2.20 -10.80
C CYS A 156 -1.66 -0.86 -10.04
N CYS A 157 -0.65 -0.50 -9.26
CA CYS A 157 -0.61 0.77 -8.54
C CYS A 157 -0.62 1.98 -9.49
N VAL A 158 0.12 1.94 -10.61
CA VAL A 158 0.10 3.00 -11.63
C VAL A 158 -1.29 3.16 -12.23
N VAL A 159 -1.92 2.05 -12.64
CA VAL A 159 -3.27 2.09 -13.22
C VAL A 159 -4.28 2.64 -12.21
N ILE A 160 -4.20 2.23 -10.95
CA ILE A 160 -5.03 2.80 -9.88
C ILE A 160 -4.82 4.31 -9.75
N CYS A 161 -3.57 4.80 -9.79
CA CYS A 161 -3.29 6.23 -9.74
C CYS A 161 -3.99 6.99 -10.87
N ILE A 162 -3.98 6.45 -12.09
CA ILE A 162 -4.66 7.06 -13.25
C ILE A 162 -6.16 7.17 -12.98
N PHE A 163 -6.81 6.10 -12.52
CA PHE A 163 -8.24 6.11 -12.20
C PHE A 163 -8.60 7.11 -11.09
N VAL A 164 -7.74 7.23 -10.09
CA VAL A 164 -7.95 8.15 -8.96
C VAL A 164 -7.76 9.60 -9.39
N ILE A 165 -6.79 9.88 -10.25
CA ILE A 165 -6.58 11.22 -10.83
C ILE A 165 -7.79 11.61 -11.71
N ASP A 166 -8.31 10.69 -12.51
CA ASP A 166 -9.50 10.92 -13.33
C ASP A 166 -10.73 11.27 -12.46
N ASP A 167 -10.97 10.50 -11.38
CA ASP A 167 -12.05 10.78 -10.42
C ASP A 167 -11.89 12.17 -9.75
N LEU A 168 -10.66 12.56 -9.43
CA LEU A 168 -10.34 13.89 -8.89
C LEU A 168 -10.71 15.01 -9.88
N PHE A 169 -10.39 14.87 -11.17
CA PHE A 169 -10.73 15.87 -12.18
C PHE A 169 -12.23 15.98 -12.42
N LEU A 170 -12.93 14.84 -12.49
CA LEU A 170 -14.38 14.81 -12.63
C LEU A 170 -15.08 15.48 -11.43
N CYS A 171 -14.60 15.23 -10.20
CA CYS A 171 -15.16 15.88 -9.02
C CYS A 171 -14.96 17.40 -9.05
N LYS A 172 -13.75 17.87 -9.40
CA LYS A 172 -13.45 19.31 -9.47
C LYS A 172 -14.31 20.04 -10.50
N SER A 173 -14.55 19.43 -11.66
CA SER A 173 -15.43 19.99 -12.69
C SER A 173 -16.86 20.21 -12.19
N ASN A 174 -17.42 19.22 -11.48
CA ASN A 174 -18.77 19.31 -10.93
C ASN A 174 -18.92 20.43 -9.89
N VAL A 175 -17.91 20.63 -9.03
CA VAL A 175 -17.93 21.72 -8.02
C VAL A 175 -17.91 23.09 -8.69
N MET A 176 -17.08 23.30 -9.72
CA MET A 176 -17.01 24.58 -10.44
C MET A 176 -18.31 24.90 -11.19
N ASN A 177 -19.01 23.90 -11.72
CA ASN A 177 -20.29 24.12 -12.39
C ASN A 177 -21.41 24.52 -11.43
N ILE A 178 -21.42 23.99 -10.20
CA ILE A 178 -22.40 24.37 -9.17
C ILE A 178 -22.20 25.84 -8.75
N GLN A 179 -20.95 26.29 -8.62
CA GLN A 179 -20.65 27.68 -8.25
C GLN A 179 -21.00 28.71 -9.33
N LYS A 180 -21.09 28.33 -10.60
CA LYS A 180 -21.53 29.22 -11.70
C LYS A 180 -23.05 29.38 -11.79
N LEU A 181 -23.81 28.55 -11.09
CA LEU A 181 -25.27 28.56 -11.09
C LEU A 181 -25.87 29.32 -9.89
N GLN A 182 -25.03 29.82 -8.98
CA GLN A 182 -25.39 30.71 -7.87
C GLN A 182 -24.97 32.15 -8.18
#